data_AF-A0A1F2X903-F1
#
_entry.id   AF-A0A1F2X903-F1
#
_cell.length_a   1.000
_cell.length_b   1.000
_cell.length_c   1.000
_cell.angle_alpha   90.00
_cell.angle_beta   90.00
_cell.angle_gamma   90.00
#
_symmetry.space_group_name_H-M   'P 1'
#
loop_
_entity.id
_entity.type
_entity.pdbx_description
1 polymer ?
#
loop_
_entity_poly.entity_id
_entity_poly.type
_entity_poly.pdbx_seq_one_letter_code
_entity_poly.pdbx_strand_id
1 'polypeptide(L)'
;MAAHLGITIGEVRRQPVLLCVVGALSVEEVYPCLQFDEGGVRREVAFLARLLKRRVTDVEACDWLIRPRRRLDNRTPIAWLAADGDVDRVVRSLPAPSRPVPGEASLPGDVDEWKTAASPTRSPTAPWSSQPGAH
;
A
#
# COMPACT_ATOMS: atom_id res chain seq x y z
N MET A 1 -1.01 15.83 19.43
CA MET A 1 -1.92 15.96 18.27
C MET A 1 -3.14 16.82 18.56
N ALA A 2 -4.00 16.46 19.53
CA ALA A 2 -5.15 17.27 19.94
C ALA A 2 -4.79 18.76 20.17
N ALA A 3 -3.70 19.02 20.89
CA ALA A 3 -3.18 20.37 21.12
C ALA A 3 -2.70 21.10 19.84
N HIS A 4 -2.24 20.38 18.83
CA HIS A 4 -1.76 20.97 17.57
C HIS A 4 -2.90 21.35 16.62
N LEU A 5 -4.03 20.63 16.71
CA LEU A 5 -5.23 20.90 15.92
C LEU A 5 -6.27 21.74 16.67
N GLY A 6 -6.00 22.11 17.93
CA GLY A 6 -6.94 22.87 18.77
C GLY A 6 -8.25 22.13 19.09
N ILE A 7 -8.27 20.80 18.98
CA ILE A 7 -9.46 19.96 19.19
C ILE A 7 -9.23 18.92 20.27
N THR A 8 -10.30 18.36 20.83
CA THR A 8 -10.21 17.31 21.86
C THR A 8 -9.74 15.98 21.27
N ILE A 9 -9.11 15.11 22.07
CA ILE A 9 -8.67 13.76 21.63
C ILE A 9 -9.84 12.95 21.05
N GLY A 10 -11.04 13.10 21.63
CA GLY A 10 -12.25 12.43 21.14
C GLY A 10 -12.74 12.94 19.78
N GLU A 11 -12.43 14.19 19.42
CA GLU A 11 -12.73 14.75 18.10
C GLU A 11 -11.70 14.33 17.05
N VAL A 12 -10.41 14.26 17.40
CA VAL A 12 -9.35 13.75 16.52
C VAL A 12 -9.71 12.35 16.01
N ARG A 13 -10.16 11.47 16.91
CA ARG A 13 -10.56 10.08 16.59
C ARG A 13 -11.69 9.96 15.58
N ARG A 14 -12.61 10.93 15.55
CA ARG A 14 -13.78 10.90 14.66
C ARG A 14 -13.52 11.53 13.30
N GLN A 15 -12.34 12.11 13.10
CA GLN A 15 -12.06 12.80 11.85
C GLN A 15 -11.78 11.80 10.72
N PRO A 16 -12.63 11.74 9.67
CA PRO A 16 -12.42 10.83 8.54
C PRO A 16 -11.23 11.25 7.68
N VAL A 17 -10.61 12.40 7.95
CA VAL A 17 -9.45 12.93 7.23
C VAL A 17 -8.12 12.51 7.86
N LEU A 18 -8.15 11.90 9.04
CA LEU A 18 -6.96 11.48 9.78
C LEU A 18 -6.83 9.96 9.78
N LEU A 19 -5.69 9.46 9.35
CA LEU A 19 -5.25 8.08 9.49
C LEU A 19 -4.69 7.87 10.89
N CYS A 20 -5.21 6.85 11.56
CA CYS A 20 -4.84 6.42 12.90
C CYS A 20 -4.40 4.97 12.85
N VAL A 21 -3.14 4.71 13.20
CA VAL A 21 -2.60 3.36 13.35
C VAL A 21 -2.70 2.98 14.82
N VAL A 22 -3.46 1.92 15.09
CA VAL A 22 -3.55 1.30 16.42
C VAL A 22 -2.68 0.06 16.41
N GLY A 23 -1.70 0.00 17.30
CA GLY A 23 -0.84 -1.18 17.42
C GLY A 23 -1.62 -2.37 17.96
N ALA A 24 -1.44 -3.56 17.37
CA ALA A 24 -2.11 -4.79 17.82
C ALA A 24 -1.80 -5.16 19.28
N LEU A 25 -0.71 -4.62 19.85
CA LEU A 25 -0.23 -4.87 21.22
C LEU A 25 0.00 -3.60 22.05
N SER A 26 -0.25 -2.41 21.48
CA SER A 26 -0.09 -1.14 22.19
C SER A 26 -1.34 -0.30 21.99
N VAL A 27 -1.94 0.12 23.11
CA VAL A 27 -3.20 0.89 23.18
C VAL A 27 -3.01 2.34 22.66
N GLU A 28 -1.77 2.70 22.31
CA GLU A 28 -1.43 4.04 21.89
C GLU A 28 -1.82 4.27 20.42
N GLU A 29 -2.73 5.21 20.23
CA GLU A 29 -3.12 5.68 18.90
C GLU A 29 -2.00 6.55 18.32
N VAL A 30 -1.41 6.08 17.22
CA VAL A 30 -0.37 6.81 16.52
C VAL A 30 -0.96 7.39 15.25
N TYR A 31 -0.69 8.68 15.04
CA TYR A 31 -1.11 9.40 13.85
C TYR A 31 0.15 9.76 13.06
N PRO A 32 0.36 9.15 11.88
CA PRO A 32 1.59 9.34 11.13
C PRO A 32 1.85 10.79 10.74
N CYS A 33 3.09 11.25 10.94
CA CYS A 33 3.50 12.65 10.68
C CYS A 33 3.34 13.07 9.22
N LEU A 34 3.31 12.12 8.28
CA LEU A 34 3.15 12.37 6.84
C LEU A 34 1.87 13.16 6.47
N GLN A 35 0.90 13.18 7.39
CA GLN A 35 -0.37 13.89 7.24
C GLN A 35 -0.28 15.36 7.60
N PHE A 36 0.83 15.82 8.17
CA PHE A 36 0.97 17.16 8.71
C PHE A 36 2.05 17.97 7.99
N ASP A 37 1.82 19.27 7.89
CA ASP A 37 2.79 20.30 7.50
C ASP A 37 2.77 21.45 8.54
N GLU A 38 3.47 22.56 8.25
CA GLU A 38 3.52 23.73 9.14
C GLU A 38 2.13 24.36 9.38
N GLY A 39 1.16 24.14 8.48
CA GLY A 39 -0.19 24.70 8.52
C GLY A 39 -1.27 23.75 9.07
N GLY A 40 -0.90 22.52 9.46
CA GLY A 40 -1.82 21.53 10.00
C GLY A 40 -1.93 20.29 9.12
N VAL A 41 -3.15 19.81 8.86
CA VAL A 41 -3.34 18.58 8.06
C VAL A 41 -3.19 18.90 6.57
N ARG A 42 -2.26 18.22 5.91
CA ARG A 42 -2.02 18.32 4.47
C ARG A 42 -3.29 17.99 3.70
N ARG A 43 -3.73 18.91 2.84
CA ARG A 43 -5.00 18.81 2.12
C ARG A 43 -5.06 17.57 1.23
N GLU A 44 -3.94 17.22 0.58
CA GLU A 44 -3.83 16.05 -0.30
C GLU A 44 -4.00 14.76 0.48
N VAL A 45 -3.37 14.68 1.65
CA VAL A 45 -3.44 13.51 2.51
C VAL A 45 -4.82 13.38 3.13
N ALA A 46 -5.42 14.49 3.57
CA ALA A 46 -6.81 14.51 4.04
C ALA A 46 -7.80 14.03 2.97
N PHE A 47 -7.63 14.45 1.72
CA PHE A 47 -8.45 14.00 0.60
C PHE A 47 -8.28 12.50 0.35
N LEU A 48 -7.04 12.01 0.25
CA LEU A 48 -6.77 10.59 0.01
C LEU A 48 -7.18 9.70 1.18
N ALA A 49 -7.00 10.14 2.42
CA ALA A 49 -7.43 9.42 3.62
C ALA A 49 -8.94 9.13 3.59
N ARG A 50 -9.76 10.10 3.19
CA ARG A 50 -11.22 9.92 3.06
C ARG A 50 -11.58 8.86 2.01
N LEU A 51 -10.84 8.77 0.92
CA LEU A 51 -11.08 7.79 -0.14
C LEU A 51 -10.57 6.41 0.24
N LEU A 52 -9.37 6.33 0.82
CA LEU A 52 -8.72 5.09 1.23
C LEU A 52 -9.48 4.39 2.36
N LYS A 53 -9.95 5.13 3.37
CA LYS A 53 -10.75 4.58 4.49
C LYS A 53 -12.05 3.90 4.06
N ARG A 54 -12.55 4.18 2.85
CA ARG A 54 -13.73 3.48 2.30
C ARG A 54 -13.39 2.10 1.72
N ARG A 55 -12.09 1.81 1.57
CA ARG A 55 -11.59 0.67 0.81
C ARG A 55 -10.68 -0.22 1.63
N VAL A 56 -9.81 0.38 2.45
CA VAL A 56 -8.75 -0.31 3.20
C VAL A 56 -8.67 0.24 4.62
N THR A 57 -7.98 -0.49 5.50
CA THR A 57 -7.70 -0.06 6.89
C THR A 57 -6.75 1.14 6.92
N ASP A 58 -6.71 1.87 8.04
CA ASP A 58 -5.81 3.02 8.21
C ASP A 58 -4.33 2.62 8.05
N VAL A 59 -3.96 1.41 8.48
CA VAL A 59 -2.59 0.88 8.32
C VAL A 59 -2.26 0.66 6.84
N GLU A 60 -3.15 0.01 6.10
CA GLU A 60 -3.00 -0.22 4.66
C GLU A 60 -3.03 1.10 3.87
N ALA A 61 -3.85 2.07 4.30
CA ALA A 61 -3.88 3.40 3.71
C ALA A 61 -2.53 4.11 3.90
N CYS A 62 -1.94 4.04 5.09
CA CYS A 62 -0.62 4.60 5.36
C CYS A 62 0.46 3.94 4.51
N ASP A 63 0.50 2.60 4.51
CA ASP A 63 1.43 1.84 3.66
C ASP A 63 1.24 2.21 2.17
N TRP A 64 -0.01 2.39 1.74
CA TRP A 64 -0.30 2.74 0.36
C TRP A 64 0.22 4.12 -0.04
N LEU A 65 0.13 5.11 0.85
CA LEU A 65 0.57 6.48 0.63
C LEU A 65 2.10 6.65 0.57
N ILE A 66 2.85 5.76 1.22
CA ILE A 66 4.32 5.85 1.30
C ILE A 66 5.03 4.96 0.29
N ARG A 67 4.33 4.01 -0.34
CA ARG A 67 4.93 3.12 -1.34
C ARG A 67 4.89 3.71 -2.75
N PRO A 68 6.00 3.61 -3.51
CA PRO A 68 6.03 3.88 -4.95
C PRO A 68 4.96 3.09 -5.71
N ARG A 69 4.33 3.74 -6.70
CA ARG A 69 3.34 3.10 -7.58
C ARG A 69 3.77 3.20 -9.03
N ARG A 70 3.78 2.07 -9.75
CA ARG A 70 4.05 2.04 -11.20
C ARG A 70 3.08 2.93 -11.98
N ARG A 71 1.80 2.96 -11.56
CA ARG A 71 0.77 3.82 -12.14
C ARG A 71 1.00 5.32 -11.92
N LEU A 72 1.95 5.71 -11.06
CA LEU A 72 2.34 7.09 -10.75
C LEU A 72 3.84 7.31 -11.04
N ASP A 73 4.36 6.66 -12.09
CA ASP A 73 5.75 6.78 -12.54
C ASP A 73 6.78 6.46 -11.44
N ASN A 74 6.47 5.42 -10.64
CA ASN A 74 7.25 4.99 -9.48
C ASN A 74 7.43 6.05 -8.39
N ARG A 75 6.55 7.06 -8.35
CA ARG A 75 6.46 8.00 -7.22
C ARG A 75 5.47 7.51 -6.19
N THR A 76 5.61 8.00 -4.97
CA THR A 76 4.57 7.82 -3.94
C THR A 76 3.37 8.71 -4.29
N PRO A 77 2.14 8.32 -3.93
CA PRO A 77 0.95 9.16 -4.14
C PRO A 77 1.11 10.59 -3.60
N ILE A 78 1.77 10.72 -2.46
CA ILE A 78 2.05 12.02 -1.84
C ILE A 78 3.05 12.84 -2.67
N ALA A 79 4.14 12.22 -3.14
CA ALA A 79 5.13 12.89 -3.97
C ALA A 79 4.60 13.23 -5.37
N TRP A 80 3.65 12.44 -5.88
CA TRP A 80 2.96 12.71 -7.13
C TRP A 80 2.11 13.99 -7.02
N LEU A 81 1.24 14.08 -6.00
CA LEU A 81 0.37 15.24 -5.79
C LEU A 81 1.16 16.52 -5.44
N ALA A 82 2.25 16.39 -4.68
CA ALA A 82 3.11 17.53 -4.37
C ALA A 82 3.84 18.12 -5.61
N ALA A 83 3.89 17.40 -6.72
CA ALA A 83 4.50 17.83 -7.97
C ALA A 83 3.45 18.20 -9.03
N ASP A 84 2.28 18.70 -8.60
CA ASP A 84 1.11 19.05 -9.44
C ASP A 84 0.62 17.89 -10.32
N GLY A 85 0.83 16.65 -9.85
CA GLY A 85 0.40 15.45 -10.56
C GLY A 85 -1.12 15.31 -10.61
N ASP A 86 -1.63 14.70 -11.69
CA ASP A 86 -3.06 14.46 -11.92
C ASP A 86 -3.70 13.66 -10.77
N VAL A 87 -4.68 14.29 -10.11
CA VAL A 87 -5.49 13.69 -9.04
C VAL A 87 -6.30 12.49 -9.55
N ASP A 88 -6.82 12.56 -10.78
CA ASP A 88 -7.63 11.47 -11.35
C ASP A 88 -6.79 10.21 -11.57
N ARG A 89 -5.51 10.37 -11.93
CA ARG A 89 -4.56 9.25 -12.00
C ARG A 89 -4.36 8.58 -10.64
N VAL A 90 -4.27 9.37 -9.56
CA VAL A 90 -4.17 8.84 -8.19
C VAL A 90 -5.45 8.11 -7.80
N VAL A 91 -6.63 8.70 -8.06
CA VAL A 91 -7.94 8.10 -7.76
C VAL A 91 -8.15 6.78 -8.51
N ARG A 92 -7.75 6.70 -9.78
CA ARG A 92 -7.78 5.46 -10.58
C ARG A 92 -6.79 4.39 -10.11
N SER A 93 -5.79 4.79 -9.33
CA SER A 93 -4.79 3.87 -8.76
C SER A 93 -5.15 3.38 -7.35
N LEU A 94 -6.29 3.81 -6.80
CA LEU A 94 -6.74 3.39 -5.48
C LEU A 94 -6.87 1.86 -5.39
N PRO A 95 -6.59 1.27 -4.22
CA PRO A 95 -6.74 -0.16 -4.02
C PRO A 95 -8.20 -0.59 -4.24
N ALA A 96 -8.40 -1.86 -4.59
CA ALA A 96 -9.72 -2.46 -4.56
C ALA A 96 -10.26 -2.43 -3.12
N PRO A 97 -11.58 -2.28 -2.92
CA PRO A 97 -12.15 -2.38 -1.58
C PRO A 97 -11.90 -3.79 -1.01
N SER A 98 -11.45 -3.86 0.24
CA SER A 98 -11.17 -5.11 0.95
C SER A 98 -12.41 -6.01 1.15
N ARG A 99 -13.60 -5.52 0.81
CA ARG A 99 -14.84 -6.29 0.75
C ARG A 99 -15.47 -6.12 -0.64
N PRO A 100 -15.74 -7.21 -1.39
CA PRO A 100 -16.48 -7.10 -2.63
C PRO A 100 -17.88 -6.58 -2.29
N VAL A 101 -18.30 -5.52 -2.99
CA VAL A 101 -19.68 -5.05 -2.92
C VAL A 101 -20.55 -6.17 -3.50
N PRO A 102 -21.55 -6.69 -2.77
CA PRO A 102 -22.44 -7.70 -3.33
C PRO A 102 -23.24 -7.05 -4.48
N GLY A 103 -22.85 -7.34 -5.72
CA GLY A 103 -23.50 -6.82 -6.92
C GLY A 103 -22.57 -6.38 -8.07
N GLU A 104 -21.27 -6.18 -7.82
CA GLU A 104 -20.33 -5.88 -8.91
C GLU A 104 -19.78 -7.19 -9.49
N ALA A 105 -20.40 -7.62 -10.59
CA ALA A 105 -19.93 -8.73 -11.41
C ALA A 105 -18.45 -8.51 -11.78
N SER A 106 -17.66 -9.56 -11.54
CA SER A 106 -16.25 -9.68 -11.92
C SER A 106 -15.99 -9.19 -13.34
N LEU A 107 -15.19 -8.14 -13.47
CA LEU A 107 -14.37 -7.94 -14.66
C LEU A 107 -13.05 -8.68 -14.44
N PRO A 108 -12.63 -9.59 -15.33
CA PRO A 108 -11.36 -10.29 -15.20
C PRO A 108 -10.24 -9.34 -15.63
N GLY A 109 -9.29 -9.07 -14.74
CA GLY A 109 -8.09 -8.33 -15.13
C GLY A 109 -7.31 -7.70 -14.00
N ASP A 110 -6.81 -8.50 -13.06
CA ASP A 110 -5.49 -8.30 -12.44
C ASP A 110 -5.17 -9.57 -11.60
N VAL A 111 -4.84 -10.66 -12.29
CA VAL A 111 -4.12 -11.77 -11.67
C VAL A 111 -2.63 -11.41 -11.72
N ASP A 112 -2.11 -10.75 -10.68
CA ASP A 112 -0.67 -10.72 -10.45
C ASP A 112 -0.26 -12.07 -9.84
N GLU A 113 -0.39 -13.10 -10.68
CA GLU A 113 0.18 -14.43 -10.48
C GLU A 113 1.61 -14.40 -10.99
N TRP A 114 2.56 -14.23 -10.07
CA TRP A 114 3.90 -14.79 -10.25
C TRP A 114 4.46 -15.24 -8.90
N LYS A 115 3.90 -16.33 -8.40
CA LYS A 115 4.77 -17.42 -7.92
C LYS A 115 5.42 -18.02 -9.16
N THR A 116 6.75 -17.92 -9.27
CA THR A 116 7.68 -19.05 -9.40
C THR A 116 9.03 -18.58 -9.94
N ALA A 117 10.02 -18.54 -9.05
CA ALA A 117 11.37 -18.99 -9.36
C ALA A 117 11.86 -19.87 -8.19
N ALA A 118 11.12 -20.94 -7.91
CA ALA A 118 11.70 -22.11 -7.25
C ALA A 118 12.36 -22.91 -8.37
N SER A 119 13.68 -22.79 -8.49
CA SER A 119 14.48 -23.62 -9.40
C SER A 119 14.35 -25.09 -9.00
N PRO A 120 13.92 -26.01 -9.88
CA PRO A 120 14.04 -27.43 -9.63
C PRO A 120 15.41 -27.93 -10.13
N THR A 121 16.19 -28.41 -9.16
CA THR A 121 17.09 -29.58 -9.17
C THR A 121 17.82 -29.97 -10.46
N ARG A 122 19.16 -29.91 -10.42
CA ARG A 122 19.98 -30.93 -11.08
C ARG A 122 21.23 -31.26 -10.25
N SER A 123 21.17 -32.38 -9.56
CA SER A 123 22.34 -33.10 -9.04
C SER A 123 23.27 -33.45 -10.21
N PRO A 124 24.60 -33.25 -10.10
CA PRO A 124 25.53 -33.88 -11.02
C PRO A 124 25.72 -35.34 -10.59
N THR A 125 24.97 -36.25 -11.24
CA THR A 125 25.28 -37.68 -11.25
C THR A 125 26.54 -37.88 -12.10
N ALA A 126 27.58 -38.42 -11.47
CA ALA A 126 28.85 -38.77 -12.09
C ALA A 126 28.66 -39.71 -13.30
N PRO A 127 29.45 -39.56 -14.37
CA PRO A 127 29.52 -40.56 -15.43
C PRO A 127 30.56 -41.61 -15.05
N TRP A 128 30.14 -42.77 -14.57
CA TRP A 128 30.94 -43.99 -14.64
C TRP A 128 30.16 -45.03 -15.45
N SER A 129 30.62 -45.26 -16.68
CA SER A 129 30.32 -46.48 -17.42
C SER A 129 31.58 -46.88 -18.17
N SER A 130 31.88 -48.15 -18.04
CA SER A 130 33.15 -48.82 -18.23
C SER A 130 33.65 -48.88 -19.68
N GLN A 131 34.98 -49.03 -19.80
CA GLN A 131 35.78 -49.62 -20.89
C GLN A 131 35.09 -50.75 -21.69
N PRO A 132 35.48 -51.00 -22.96
CA PRO A 132 36.78 -51.61 -23.39
C PRO A 132 37.37 -50.93 -24.66
N GLY A 133 38.57 -51.14 -25.22
CA GLY A 133 39.69 -52.09 -25.16
C GLY A 133 40.48 -51.94 -26.49
N ALA A 134 41.79 -52.29 -26.50
CA ALA A 134 42.71 -52.39 -27.66
C ALA A 134 43.08 -51.07 -28.40
N HIS A 135 44.34 -50.75 -28.70
CA HIS A 135 45.52 -51.54 -29.10
C HIS A 135 46.81 -50.98 -28.48
#